data_AF-A0A931LER5-F1
#
_entry.id   AF-A0A931LER5-F1
#
_cell.length_a   1.000
_cell.length_b   1.000
_cell.length_c   1.000
_cell.angle_alpha   90.00
_cell.angle_beta   90.00
_cell.angle_gamma   90.00
#
_symmetry.space_group_name_H-M   'P 1'
#
loop_
_entity.id
_entity.type
_entity.pdbx_description
1 polymer ?
#
loop_
_entity_poly.entity_id
_entity_poly.type
_entity_poly.pdbx_seq_one_letter_code
_entity_poly.pdbx_strand_id
1 'polypeptide(L)'
;MRHLEPVWASVCALCGSPRVEYAFAPRGLRLAQCQDCRLLFRNPQPSDHDLAKIYSGHYFLHGDGPDDRAEVSRLKRATADMYLDAIARYRGTTGGRLLEIGCGEGDFLAAARARGLDVVGVEPAEAAALAAGRLAGDERIHRDLAEVDARAPFDVVVLADVLEHVRDPLDLLRVVRERLAPDGTLFLAVPSLDSWSRWLLGPRWMEFKDEHLYYFDRNTVESALFKAGFGGVVTRRGRKVLSLEYVARHFRRFPVAGLTPLVGLVDRGLPRRWRRRPMAVNPGGIVVLARPRPVSARPRVSIIVPVFNERATVRAALDAVLAADVAGCEREVIVVESNSTDGSRDEVLAYARTPGVSVVLEDRPRGKGHAVREGFARASGDFILIQDADLEYDVGDYPALLRPLVSGSHAFVLGSRHLRGGALKMRRFTGQPALALVLNCGHWFFATLINVLFRQSLKDPFTMFKVFRRECLHGLAFECDRFDFDCELVVKLLRKGYRPLEVPVNYVSRSFAEGKKVSVLRDPPTWIRAIVKYRFARVERD
;
A
#
# COMPACT_ATOMS: atom_id res chain seq x y z
N MET A 1 1.53 29.25 6.97
CA MET A 1 0.92 30.14 7.99
C MET A 1 1.25 29.59 9.36
N ARG A 2 1.60 30.42 10.35
CA ARG A 2 1.89 29.93 11.70
C ARG A 2 0.59 29.76 12.49
N HIS A 3 0.37 28.60 13.11
CA HIS A 3 -0.78 28.30 13.95
C HIS A 3 -0.45 28.57 15.42
N LEU A 4 -1.07 29.61 15.98
CA LEU A 4 -0.89 29.99 17.39
C LEU A 4 -1.74 29.13 18.34
N GLU A 5 -2.82 28.54 17.82
CA GLU A 5 -3.76 27.68 18.57
C GLU A 5 -3.78 26.24 18.00
N PRO A 6 -4.24 25.25 18.79
CA PRO A 6 -4.46 23.89 18.30
C PRO A 6 -5.42 23.85 17.10
N VAL A 7 -5.07 23.07 16.08
CA VAL A 7 -5.82 22.98 14.83
C VAL A 7 -6.72 21.76 14.84
N TRP A 8 -8.03 22.00 14.75
CA TRP A 8 -9.02 20.93 14.58
C TRP A 8 -9.20 20.61 13.10
N ALA A 9 -8.98 19.35 12.74
CA ALA A 9 -9.26 18.86 11.40
C ALA A 9 -10.71 18.37 11.31
N SER A 10 -11.51 19.04 10.48
CA SER A 10 -12.88 18.63 10.12
C SER A 10 -12.93 17.69 8.91
N VAL A 11 -11.83 17.56 8.17
CA VAL A 11 -11.68 16.69 7.01
C VAL A 11 -10.37 15.91 7.08
N CYS A 12 -10.35 14.74 6.47
CA CYS A 12 -9.14 13.92 6.37
C CYS A 12 -8.13 14.55 5.40
N ALA A 13 -6.90 14.80 5.88
CA ALA A 13 -5.81 15.35 5.06
C ALA A 13 -5.42 14.45 3.86
N LEU A 14 -5.72 13.15 3.92
CA LEU A 14 -5.39 12.21 2.84
C LEU A 14 -6.50 12.11 1.79
N CYS A 15 -7.74 11.82 2.19
CA CYS A 15 -8.83 11.58 1.24
C CYS A 15 -9.86 12.70 1.12
N GLY A 16 -9.77 13.76 1.92
CA GLY A 16 -10.73 14.88 1.94
C GLY A 16 -12.08 14.53 2.57
N SER A 17 -12.25 13.31 3.08
CA SER A 17 -13.52 12.88 3.68
C SER A 17 -13.85 13.68 4.95
N PRO A 18 -15.10 14.16 5.11
CA PRO A 18 -15.56 14.77 6.35
C PRO A 18 -15.90 13.72 7.42
N ARG A 19 -15.88 12.42 7.10
CA ARG A 19 -16.17 11.33 8.05
C ARG A 19 -14.95 11.04 8.92
N VAL A 20 -14.65 11.97 9.82
CA VAL A 20 -13.56 11.89 10.79
C VAL A 20 -14.17 11.69 12.17
N GLU A 21 -13.82 10.59 12.82
CA GLU A 21 -14.36 10.26 14.14
C GLU A 21 -13.24 10.08 15.16
N TYR A 22 -13.56 10.29 16.43
CA TYR A 22 -12.68 9.95 17.53
C TYR A 22 -12.36 8.45 17.52
N ALA A 23 -11.09 8.10 17.63
CA ALA A 23 -10.64 6.71 17.68
C ALA A 23 -10.37 6.27 19.13
N PHE A 24 -9.35 6.86 19.76
CA PHE A 24 -8.95 6.60 21.16
C PHE A 24 -7.93 7.67 21.60
N ALA A 25 -7.60 7.72 22.90
CA ALA A 25 -6.66 8.70 23.45
C ALA A 25 -5.53 8.05 24.27
N PRO A 26 -4.44 7.56 23.64
CA PRO A 26 -3.32 6.99 24.37
C PRO A 26 -2.57 8.08 25.15
N ARG A 27 -2.46 7.93 26.48
CA ARG A 27 -1.73 8.88 27.36
C ARG A 27 -2.20 10.35 27.20
N GLY A 28 -3.49 10.55 26.94
CA GLY A 28 -4.08 11.89 26.73
C GLY A 28 -3.97 12.44 25.31
N LEU A 29 -3.23 11.76 24.41
CA LEU A 29 -3.11 12.16 23.01
C LEU A 29 -4.41 11.84 22.25
N ARG A 30 -5.26 12.81 21.97
CA ARG A 30 -6.52 12.55 21.25
C ARG A 30 -6.27 12.20 19.78
N LEU A 31 -6.63 10.98 19.37
CA LEU A 31 -6.53 10.52 17.99
C LEU A 31 -7.90 10.42 17.34
N ALA A 32 -7.95 10.81 16.07
CA ALA A 32 -9.10 10.64 15.19
C ALA A 32 -8.75 9.73 14.00
N GLN A 33 -9.75 9.03 13.48
CA GLN A 33 -9.62 8.16 12.32
C GLN A 33 -10.61 8.58 11.24
N CYS A 34 -10.13 8.61 9.99
CA CYS A 34 -11.01 8.73 8.84
C CYS A 34 -11.76 7.42 8.59
N GLN A 35 -13.08 7.47 8.41
CA GLN A 35 -13.88 6.26 8.14
C GLN A 35 -13.74 5.75 6.69
N ASP A 36 -13.18 6.57 5.80
CA ASP A 36 -13.03 6.21 4.38
C ASP A 36 -11.68 5.57 4.12
N CYS A 37 -10.58 6.29 4.37
CA CYS A 37 -9.23 5.79 4.09
C CYS A 37 -8.52 5.19 5.31
N ARG A 38 -9.15 5.25 6.50
CA ARG A 38 -8.63 4.69 7.77
C ARG A 38 -7.35 5.36 8.32
N LEU A 39 -6.88 6.44 7.69
CA LEU A 39 -5.80 7.27 8.23
C LEU A 39 -6.13 7.70 9.67
N LEU A 40 -5.18 7.44 10.57
CA LEU A 40 -5.22 7.82 11.96
C LEU A 40 -4.32 9.05 12.14
N PHE A 41 -4.79 10.05 12.86
CA PHE A 41 -4.05 11.30 13.05
C PHE A 41 -4.45 11.96 14.37
N ARG A 42 -3.59 12.85 14.86
CA ARG A 42 -3.83 13.64 16.07
C ARG A 42 -4.87 14.72 15.77
N ASN A 43 -5.90 14.82 16.61
CA ASN A 43 -6.95 15.84 16.46
C ASN A 43 -7.45 16.31 17.84
N PRO A 44 -7.14 17.55 18.27
CA PRO A 44 -6.49 18.61 17.48
C PRO A 44 -4.98 18.41 17.35
N GLN A 45 -4.40 18.88 16.25
CA GLN A 45 -2.94 19.04 16.14
C GLN A 45 -2.48 20.21 17.04
N PRO A 46 -1.28 20.17 17.65
CA PRO A 46 -0.80 21.25 18.49
C PRO A 46 -0.54 22.53 17.70
N SER A 47 -0.40 23.64 18.41
CA SER A 47 0.13 24.90 17.87
C SER A 47 1.56 24.73 17.37
N ASP A 48 2.04 25.60 16.49
CA ASP A 48 3.44 25.60 16.05
C ASP A 48 4.40 25.89 17.21
N HIS A 49 3.96 26.72 18.16
CA HIS A 49 4.74 27.02 19.36
C HIS A 49 4.94 25.77 20.23
N ASP A 50 3.90 24.97 20.43
CA ASP A 50 4.00 23.74 21.23
C ASP A 50 4.80 22.66 20.50
N LEU A 51 4.66 22.53 19.18
CA LEU A 51 5.50 21.63 18.39
C LEU A 51 6.98 22.04 18.49
N ALA A 52 7.30 23.33 18.38
CA ALA A 52 8.68 23.81 18.48
C ALA A 52 9.32 23.50 19.84
N LYS A 53 8.56 23.50 20.94
CA LYS A 53 9.05 23.09 22.27
C LYS A 53 9.50 21.63 22.30
N ILE A 54 8.83 20.74 21.56
CA ILE A 54 9.18 19.31 21.53
C ILE A 54 10.55 19.10 20.86
N TYR A 55 10.88 19.92 19.85
CA TYR A 55 12.18 19.90 19.18
C TYR A 55 13.30 20.62 19.93
N SER A 56 13.03 21.19 21.12
CA SER A 56 14.08 21.80 21.96
C SER A 56 14.87 20.74 22.74
N GLY A 57 16.20 20.89 22.78
CA GLY A 57 17.21 20.31 23.72
C GLY A 57 17.24 18.80 24.02
N HIS A 58 16.09 18.18 24.28
CA HIS A 58 15.89 16.81 24.76
C HIS A 58 15.27 15.87 23.71
N TYR A 59 15.03 16.34 22.49
CA TYR A 59 14.42 15.58 21.40
C TYR A 59 15.25 14.34 21.01
N PHE A 60 16.55 14.54 20.76
CA PHE A 60 17.43 13.42 20.40
C PHE A 60 17.74 12.54 21.63
N LEU A 61 17.61 11.23 21.46
CA LEU A 61 18.09 10.24 22.42
C LEU A 61 19.63 10.24 22.45
N HIS A 62 20.22 11.23 23.11
CA HIS A 62 21.61 11.17 23.53
C HIS A 62 21.71 10.21 24.72
N GLY A 63 22.80 9.43 24.79
CA GLY A 63 23.19 8.90 26.09
C GLY A 63 23.84 9.98 26.93
N ASP A 64 23.96 9.72 28.23
CA ASP A 64 24.39 10.70 29.22
C ASP A 64 25.88 11.06 29.11
N GLY A 65 26.65 10.40 28.21
CA GLY A 65 28.07 10.66 27.97
C GLY A 65 28.56 10.47 26.52
N PRO A 66 29.82 10.85 26.22
CA PRO A 66 30.40 10.84 24.86
C PRO A 66 30.40 9.46 24.19
N ASP A 67 30.73 8.42 24.94
CA ASP A 67 30.76 7.03 24.48
C ASP A 67 29.40 6.55 23.96
N ASP A 68 28.32 7.01 24.58
CA ASP A 68 26.97 6.62 24.19
C ASP A 68 26.50 7.39 22.94
N ARG A 69 26.94 8.64 22.77
CA ARG A 69 26.69 9.39 21.52
C ARG A 69 27.40 8.73 20.35
N ALA A 70 28.66 8.31 20.54
CA ALA A 70 29.41 7.58 19.52
C ALA A 70 28.76 6.22 19.16
N GLU A 71 28.24 5.48 20.15
CA GLU A 71 27.48 4.25 19.90
C GLU A 71 26.21 4.52 19.08
N VAL A 72 25.40 5.51 19.49
CA VAL A 72 24.16 5.87 18.77
C VAL A 72 24.45 6.28 17.33
N SER A 73 25.46 7.12 17.13
CA SER A 73 25.93 7.55 15.81
C SER A 73 26.38 6.36 14.95
N ARG A 74 27.08 5.36 15.53
CA ARG A 74 27.43 4.12 14.84
C ARG A 74 26.20 3.30 14.42
N LEU A 75 25.20 3.18 15.28
CA LEU A 75 23.95 2.46 14.98
C LEU A 75 23.13 3.17 13.89
N LYS A 76 23.07 4.51 13.93
CA LYS A 76 22.43 5.35 12.90
C LYS A 76 23.13 5.19 11.55
N ARG A 77 24.46 5.27 11.48
CA ARG A 77 25.23 5.03 10.25
C ARG A 77 25.01 3.63 9.69
N ALA A 78 25.03 2.59 10.52
CA ALA A 78 24.76 1.23 10.08
C ALA A 78 23.32 1.05 9.55
N THR A 79 22.36 1.80 10.10
CA THR A 79 20.99 1.85 9.56
C THR A 79 20.95 2.57 8.22
N ALA A 80 21.64 3.71 8.10
CA ALA A 80 21.77 4.45 6.85
C ALA A 80 22.41 3.60 5.75
N ASP A 81 23.47 2.85 6.06
CA ASP A 81 24.10 1.92 5.12
C ASP A 81 23.10 0.91 4.55
N MET A 82 22.29 0.29 5.40
CA MET A 82 21.25 -0.65 4.97
C MET A 82 20.17 0.02 4.11
N TYR A 83 19.83 1.28 4.40
CA TYR A 83 18.88 2.05 3.59
C TYR A 83 19.46 2.41 2.23
N LEU A 84 20.72 2.86 2.19
CA LEU A 84 21.46 3.14 0.96
C LEU A 84 21.61 1.88 0.09
N ASP A 85 21.80 0.70 0.68
CA ASP A 85 21.78 -0.59 -0.05
C ASP A 85 20.41 -0.89 -0.67
N ALA A 86 19.32 -0.53 0.00
CA ALA A 86 17.97 -0.70 -0.53
C ALA A 86 17.69 0.29 -1.67
N ILE A 87 18.11 1.55 -1.51
CA ILE A 87 18.01 2.60 -2.54
C ILE A 87 18.81 2.20 -3.78
N ALA A 88 20.07 1.79 -3.61
CA ALA A 88 20.94 1.40 -4.71
C ALA A 88 20.38 0.20 -5.49
N ARG A 89 19.87 -0.83 -4.79
CA ARG A 89 19.23 -1.98 -5.45
C ARG A 89 17.98 -1.60 -6.24
N TYR A 90 17.15 -0.70 -5.70
CA TYR A 90 15.95 -0.23 -6.38
C TYR A 90 16.27 0.62 -7.61
N ARG A 91 17.31 1.45 -7.52
CA ARG A 91 17.78 2.33 -8.60
C ARG A 91 18.61 1.62 -9.66
N GLY A 92 19.33 0.56 -9.30
CA GLY A 92 20.35 -0.05 -10.15
C GLY A 92 21.65 0.75 -10.24
N THR A 93 21.84 1.78 -9.41
CA THR A 93 23.05 2.62 -9.37
C THR A 93 23.31 3.12 -7.95
N THR A 94 24.59 3.35 -7.62
CA THR A 94 25.06 3.80 -6.30
C THR A 94 25.39 5.29 -6.24
N GLY A 95 25.50 5.98 -7.38
CA GLY A 95 25.86 7.40 -7.45
C GLY A 95 24.64 8.34 -7.59
N GLY A 96 24.92 9.64 -7.62
CA GLY A 96 23.92 10.70 -7.83
C GLY A 96 23.87 11.73 -6.70
N ARG A 97 22.94 12.67 -6.85
CA ARG A 97 22.66 13.73 -5.90
C ARG A 97 21.53 13.34 -4.95
N LEU A 98 21.78 13.43 -3.66
CA LEU A 98 20.87 13.01 -2.59
C LEU A 98 20.46 14.19 -1.72
N LEU A 99 19.16 14.36 -1.53
CA LEU A 99 18.58 15.24 -0.53
C LEU A 99 18.04 14.42 0.65
N GLU A 100 18.42 14.75 1.87
CA GLU A 100 17.76 14.26 3.08
C GLU A 100 17.00 15.40 3.74
N ILE A 101 15.67 15.27 3.84
CA ILE A 101 14.82 16.21 4.59
C ILE A 101 14.64 15.65 5.99
N GLY A 102 14.90 16.46 7.01
CA GLY A 102 14.99 16.04 8.42
C GLY A 102 16.27 15.26 8.71
N CYS A 103 17.43 15.78 8.28
CA CYS A 103 18.70 15.05 8.37
C CYS A 103 19.25 14.89 9.80
N GLY A 104 18.63 15.54 10.81
CA GLY A 104 19.05 15.46 12.20
C GLY A 104 20.51 15.86 12.38
N GLU A 105 21.29 15.03 13.06
CA GLU A 105 22.73 15.27 13.29
C GLU A 105 23.63 14.88 12.09
N GLY A 106 23.06 14.45 10.96
CA GLY A 106 23.79 14.18 9.71
C GLY A 106 24.45 12.81 9.58
N ASP A 107 24.13 11.83 10.44
CA ASP A 107 24.70 10.48 10.35
C ASP A 107 24.40 9.77 9.03
N PHE A 108 23.19 9.96 8.47
CA PHE A 108 22.82 9.38 7.18
C PHE A 108 23.57 10.06 6.04
N LEU A 109 23.63 11.41 6.03
CA LEU A 109 24.43 12.18 5.09
C LEU A 109 25.91 11.76 5.09
N ALA A 110 26.49 11.54 6.28
CA ALA A 110 27.87 11.08 6.41
C ALA A 110 28.07 9.70 5.76
N ALA A 111 27.15 8.76 5.98
CA ALA A 111 27.18 7.45 5.34
C ALA A 111 27.01 7.54 3.81
N ALA A 112 26.12 8.41 3.34
CA ALA A 112 25.90 8.65 1.91
C ALA A 112 27.15 9.25 1.23
N ARG A 113 27.79 10.26 1.86
CA ARG A 113 29.05 10.84 1.37
C ARG A 113 30.18 9.82 1.31
N ALA A 114 30.30 8.96 2.32
CA ALA A 114 31.30 7.90 2.34
C ALA A 114 31.14 6.90 1.16
N ARG A 115 29.96 6.86 0.55
CA ARG A 115 29.66 6.07 -0.66
C ARG A 115 29.73 6.87 -1.97
N GLY A 116 30.18 8.13 -1.92
CA GLY A 116 30.39 8.98 -3.09
C GLY A 116 29.13 9.70 -3.61
N LEU A 117 28.06 9.80 -2.84
CA LEU A 117 26.88 10.61 -3.19
C LEU A 117 27.16 12.10 -2.95
N ASP A 118 26.64 12.96 -3.83
CA ASP A 118 26.59 14.41 -3.59
C ASP A 118 25.40 14.73 -2.70
N VAL A 119 25.64 15.12 -1.45
CA VAL A 119 24.59 15.24 -0.45
C VAL A 119 24.20 16.70 -0.15
N VAL A 120 22.92 16.89 0.12
CA VAL A 120 22.30 18.09 0.68
C VAL A 120 21.36 17.68 1.81
N GLY A 121 21.37 18.43 2.92
CA GLY A 121 20.52 18.17 4.08
C GLY A 121 19.60 19.35 4.40
N VAL A 122 18.40 19.06 4.91
CA VAL A 122 17.50 20.06 5.50
C VAL A 122 17.20 19.66 6.94
N GLU A 123 17.46 20.55 7.89
CA GLU A 123 17.17 20.32 9.32
C GLU A 123 16.73 21.63 10.00
N PRO A 124 15.49 21.71 10.51
CA PRO A 124 14.95 22.91 11.16
C PRO A 124 15.38 23.11 12.61
N ALA A 125 16.06 22.18 13.29
CA ALA A 125 16.61 22.38 14.65
C ALA A 125 18.09 22.81 14.63
N GLU A 126 18.41 24.00 15.15
CA GLU A 126 19.71 24.67 14.90
C GLU A 126 20.90 23.84 15.38
N ALA A 127 20.80 23.31 16.59
CA ALA A 127 21.82 22.45 17.17
C ALA A 127 22.09 21.18 16.33
N ALA A 128 21.05 20.62 15.72
CA ALA A 128 21.16 19.43 14.87
C ALA A 128 21.78 19.79 13.51
N ALA A 129 21.35 20.89 12.90
CA ALA A 129 21.92 21.40 11.65
C ALA A 129 23.43 21.69 11.79
N LEU A 130 23.86 22.32 12.90
CA LEU A 130 25.28 22.54 13.20
C LEU A 130 26.04 21.22 13.40
N ALA A 131 25.41 20.19 13.98
CA ALA A 131 26.02 18.87 14.10
C ALA A 131 26.15 18.17 12.75
N ALA A 132 25.14 18.28 11.89
CA ALA A 132 25.16 17.74 10.54
C ALA A 132 26.23 18.42 9.68
N GLY A 133 26.38 19.75 9.79
CA GLY A 133 27.39 20.50 9.05
C GLY A 133 28.82 20.05 9.38
N ARG A 134 29.11 19.73 10.64
CA ARG A 134 30.39 19.11 11.05
C ARG A 134 30.68 17.75 10.40
N LEU A 135 29.66 17.00 9.98
CA LEU A 135 29.82 15.68 9.35
C LEU A 135 29.75 15.74 7.82
N ALA A 136 28.95 16.65 7.28
CA ALA A 136 28.60 16.67 5.86
C ALA A 136 29.04 17.93 5.12
N GLY A 137 29.56 18.95 5.79
CA GLY A 137 29.89 20.28 5.26
C GLY A 137 28.78 21.29 5.55
N ASP A 138 29.10 22.41 6.21
CA ASP A 138 28.13 23.44 6.62
C ASP A 138 27.38 24.03 5.42
N GLU A 139 28.05 24.18 4.28
CA GLU A 139 27.50 24.76 3.04
C GLU A 139 26.41 23.88 2.38
N ARG A 140 26.21 22.67 2.87
CA ARG A 140 25.27 21.68 2.34
C ARG A 140 24.04 21.48 3.22
N ILE A 141 24.01 22.13 4.39
CA ILE A 141 22.94 21.99 5.36
C ILE A 141 22.11 23.26 5.37
N HIS A 142 20.82 23.09 5.11
CA HIS A 142 19.84 24.15 5.06
C HIS A 142 18.85 24.02 6.21
N ARG A 143 18.27 25.15 6.64
CA ARG A 143 17.30 25.20 7.73
C ARG A 143 15.87 24.97 7.23
N ASP A 144 15.63 25.33 5.97
CA ASP A 144 14.36 25.19 5.28
C ASP A 144 14.57 24.61 3.88
N LEU A 145 13.61 23.82 3.41
CA LEU A 145 13.64 23.27 2.05
C LEU A 145 13.58 24.38 0.98
N ALA A 146 12.99 25.53 1.29
CA ALA A 146 12.97 26.69 0.41
C ALA A 146 14.35 27.29 0.13
N GLU A 147 15.33 27.07 1.02
CA GLU A 147 16.72 27.53 0.86
C GLU A 147 17.52 26.64 -0.10
N VAL A 148 17.02 25.44 -0.41
CA VAL A 148 17.68 24.49 -1.29
C VAL A 148 17.46 24.90 -2.75
N ASP A 149 18.56 25.05 -3.49
CA ASP A 149 18.51 25.41 -4.91
C ASP A 149 17.63 24.43 -5.72
N ALA A 150 16.59 25.00 -6.35
CA ALA A 150 15.61 24.28 -7.15
C ALA A 150 16.08 24.00 -8.60
N ARG A 151 17.21 24.58 -9.03
CA ARG A 151 17.66 24.51 -10.43
C ARG A 151 18.20 23.14 -10.83
N ALA A 152 18.69 22.36 -9.87
CA ALA A 152 19.21 21.01 -10.11
C ALA A 152 18.32 19.97 -9.41
N PRO A 153 17.69 19.04 -10.16
CA PRO A 153 16.90 17.97 -9.55
C PRO A 153 17.80 16.99 -8.77
N PHE A 154 17.20 16.28 -7.83
CA PHE A 154 17.85 15.23 -7.05
C PHE A 154 17.55 13.86 -7.65
N ASP A 155 18.54 12.97 -7.62
CA ASP A 155 18.35 11.57 -8.01
C ASP A 155 17.70 10.75 -6.89
N VAL A 156 17.92 11.18 -5.64
CA VAL A 156 17.39 10.54 -4.44
C VAL A 156 16.88 11.61 -3.47
N VAL A 157 15.67 11.43 -2.96
CA VAL A 157 15.17 12.18 -1.79
C VAL A 157 14.84 11.19 -0.68
N VAL A 158 15.33 11.47 0.52
CA VAL A 158 15.16 10.64 1.71
C VAL A 158 14.31 11.38 2.73
N LEU A 159 13.23 10.71 3.17
CA LEU A 159 12.36 11.10 4.27
C LEU A 159 12.42 10.01 5.34
N ALA A 160 13.32 10.12 6.31
CA ALA A 160 13.47 9.12 7.37
C ALA A 160 12.83 9.61 8.67
N ASP A 161 11.69 9.02 9.04
CA ASP A 161 10.90 9.40 10.22
C ASP A 161 10.46 10.89 10.19
N VAL A 162 10.03 11.40 9.03
CA VAL A 162 9.65 12.81 8.81
C VAL A 162 8.17 12.99 8.45
N LEU A 163 7.61 12.13 7.61
CA LEU A 163 6.28 12.33 7.03
C LEU A 163 5.17 12.34 8.10
N GLU A 164 5.36 11.63 9.20
CA GLU A 164 4.46 11.59 10.35
C GLU A 164 4.48 12.87 11.20
N HIS A 165 5.50 13.71 11.04
CA HIS A 165 5.71 14.92 11.83
C HIS A 165 5.19 16.19 11.15
N VAL A 166 4.97 16.16 9.83
CA VAL A 166 4.57 17.35 9.06
C VAL A 166 3.07 17.59 9.11
N ARG A 167 2.67 18.86 9.01
CA ARG A 167 1.26 19.27 9.04
C ARG A 167 0.48 18.82 7.81
N ASP A 168 1.10 18.88 6.63
CA ASP A 168 0.50 18.41 5.39
C ASP A 168 1.44 17.41 4.71
N PRO A 169 1.22 16.09 4.89
CA PRO A 169 2.05 15.07 4.29
C PRO A 169 1.89 15.00 2.77
N LEU A 170 0.74 15.39 2.20
CA LEU A 170 0.55 15.38 0.75
C LEU A 170 1.31 16.53 0.09
N ASP A 171 1.30 17.71 0.71
CA ASP A 171 2.06 18.86 0.23
C ASP A 171 3.56 18.58 0.22
N LEU A 172 4.12 18.07 1.33
CA LEU A 172 5.53 17.68 1.38
C LEU A 172 5.88 16.69 0.25
N LEU A 173 5.05 15.65 0.04
CA LEU A 173 5.31 14.68 -1.02
C LEU A 173 5.25 15.32 -2.42
N ARG A 174 4.35 16.27 -2.67
CA ARG A 174 4.29 17.00 -3.95
C ARG A 174 5.54 17.85 -4.17
N VAL A 175 5.98 18.57 -3.15
CA VAL A 175 7.24 19.33 -3.20
C VAL A 175 8.41 18.40 -3.47
N VAL A 176 8.48 17.25 -2.77
CA VAL A 176 9.53 16.24 -3.02
C VAL A 176 9.50 15.72 -4.45
N ARG A 177 8.31 15.47 -5.02
CA ARG A 177 8.18 15.06 -6.43
C ARG A 177 8.77 16.10 -7.38
N GLU A 178 8.55 17.39 -7.11
CA GLU A 178 9.08 18.49 -7.92
C GLU A 178 10.60 18.66 -7.79
N ARG A 179 11.19 18.20 -6.69
CA ARG A 179 12.64 18.21 -6.48
C ARG A 179 13.34 16.98 -7.06
N LEU A 180 12.62 15.93 -7.42
CA LEU A 180 13.19 14.71 -8.00
C LEU A 180 13.36 14.81 -9.51
N ALA A 181 14.43 14.19 -10.02
CA ALA A 181 14.55 13.88 -11.43
C ALA A 181 13.40 12.96 -11.89
N PRO A 182 13.03 12.92 -13.20
CA PRO A 182 11.94 12.09 -13.69
C PRO A 182 12.04 10.60 -13.33
N ASP A 183 13.26 10.06 -13.28
CA ASP A 183 13.61 8.69 -12.88
C ASP A 183 14.15 8.60 -11.43
N GLY A 184 14.12 9.72 -10.70
CA GLY A 184 14.57 9.85 -9.34
C GLY A 184 13.79 8.96 -8.37
N THR A 185 14.37 8.73 -7.20
CA THR A 185 13.79 7.83 -6.18
C THR A 185 13.50 8.57 -4.89
N LEU A 186 12.26 8.45 -4.42
CA LEU A 186 11.89 8.75 -3.04
C LEU A 186 12.13 7.51 -2.18
N PHE A 187 12.88 7.68 -1.09
CA PHE A 187 12.95 6.74 0.02
C PHE A 187 12.22 7.32 1.22
N LEU A 188 11.27 6.57 1.77
CA LEU A 188 10.47 6.97 2.92
C LEU A 188 10.58 5.89 4.01
N ALA A 189 10.87 6.30 5.24
CA ALA A 189 10.74 5.44 6.42
C ALA A 189 9.75 6.07 7.40
N VAL A 190 8.75 5.31 7.84
CA VAL A 190 7.75 5.77 8.80
C VAL A 190 7.39 4.65 9.80
N PRO A 191 7.01 4.99 11.04
CA PRO A 191 6.28 4.10 11.93
C PRO A 191 5.04 3.55 11.24
N SER A 192 4.69 2.28 11.50
CA SER A 192 3.56 1.63 10.84
C SER A 192 2.54 1.08 11.80
N LEU A 193 1.27 1.40 11.56
CA LEU A 193 0.13 0.80 12.26
C LEU A 193 -0.02 -0.71 11.98
N ASP A 194 0.53 -1.21 10.87
CA ASP A 194 0.58 -2.64 10.55
C ASP A 194 1.67 -3.40 11.34
N SER A 195 2.41 -2.71 12.22
CA SER A 195 3.53 -3.30 12.94
C SER A 195 3.12 -4.31 14.01
N TRP A 196 3.99 -5.31 14.20
CA TRP A 196 3.84 -6.28 15.28
C TRP A 196 3.89 -5.60 16.66
N SER A 197 4.67 -4.52 16.81
CA SER A 197 4.74 -3.72 18.03
C SER A 197 3.43 -2.99 18.32
N ARG A 198 2.76 -2.43 17.30
CA ARG A 198 1.43 -1.83 17.45
C ARG A 198 0.38 -2.87 17.79
N TRP A 199 0.46 -4.05 17.19
CA TRP A 199 -0.44 -5.15 17.49
C TRP A 199 -0.27 -5.64 18.94
N LEU A 200 0.97 -5.81 19.40
CA LEU A 200 1.28 -6.30 20.75
C LEU A 200 0.94 -5.27 21.84
N LEU A 201 1.31 -4.00 21.63
CA LEU A 201 1.20 -2.96 22.66
C LEU A 201 -0.16 -2.25 22.64
N GLY A 202 -0.94 -2.40 21.57
CA GLY A 202 -2.26 -1.78 21.50
C GLY A 202 -2.20 -0.25 21.66
N PRO A 203 -3.03 0.35 22.52
CA PRO A 203 -2.97 1.77 22.86
C PRO A 203 -1.68 2.21 23.60
N ARG A 204 -0.83 1.28 24.05
CA ARG A 204 0.45 1.58 24.72
C ARG A 204 1.64 1.58 23.74
N TRP A 205 1.37 1.57 22.44
CA TRP A 205 2.42 1.59 21.43
C TRP A 205 3.31 2.84 21.57
N MET A 206 4.63 2.63 21.62
CA MET A 206 5.61 3.68 21.93
C MET A 206 5.70 4.77 20.86
N GLU A 207 5.22 4.51 19.65
CA GLU A 207 5.18 5.50 18.58
C GLU A 207 4.00 6.46 18.70
N PHE A 208 3.07 6.27 19.63
CA PHE A 208 2.11 7.33 19.99
C PHE A 208 2.83 8.40 20.80
N LYS A 209 3.36 9.40 20.08
CA LYS A 209 4.15 10.51 20.61
C LYS A 209 3.48 11.84 20.29
N ASP A 210 3.90 12.89 20.98
CA ASP A 210 3.31 14.21 20.83
C ASP A 210 3.65 14.86 19.48
N GLU A 211 4.85 14.60 18.98
CA GLU A 211 5.37 15.12 17.72
C GLU A 211 4.80 14.40 16.48
N HIS A 212 4.22 13.21 16.63
CA HIS A 212 3.61 12.46 15.54
C HIS A 212 2.17 12.95 15.29
N LEU A 213 2.00 13.71 14.21
CA LEU A 213 0.71 14.25 13.76
C LEU A 213 -0.11 13.22 12.98
N TYR A 214 0.56 12.32 12.26
CA TYR A 214 -0.05 11.30 11.42
C TYR A 214 0.48 9.90 11.73
N TYR A 215 -0.37 8.88 11.54
CA TYR A 215 -0.03 7.48 11.76
C TYR A 215 -0.43 6.68 10.53
N PHE A 216 0.58 6.19 9.82
CA PHE A 216 0.38 5.48 8.57
C PHE A 216 0.34 3.97 8.76
N ASP A 217 -0.53 3.32 8.00
CA ASP A 217 -0.41 1.92 7.63
C ASP A 217 0.10 1.83 6.19
N ARG A 218 0.24 0.62 5.65
CA ARG A 218 0.65 0.44 4.26
C ARG A 218 -0.31 1.12 3.27
N ASN A 219 -1.63 0.96 3.45
CA ASN A 219 -2.62 1.48 2.52
C ASN A 219 -2.60 3.01 2.45
N THR A 220 -2.52 3.67 3.59
CA THR A 220 -2.56 5.12 3.73
C THR A 220 -1.28 5.77 3.23
N VAL A 221 -0.11 5.14 3.42
CA VAL A 221 1.15 5.62 2.83
C VAL A 221 1.17 5.45 1.31
N GLU A 222 0.73 4.29 0.78
CA GLU A 222 0.64 4.06 -0.67
C GLU A 222 -0.43 4.97 -1.33
N SER A 223 -1.49 5.30 -0.59
CA SER A 223 -2.49 6.30 -1.00
C SER A 223 -1.91 7.71 -1.05
N ALA A 224 -1.11 8.09 -0.05
CA ALA A 224 -0.46 9.39 0.00
C ALA A 224 0.50 9.56 -1.18
N LEU A 225 1.33 8.56 -1.43
CA LEU A 225 2.25 8.50 -2.56
C LEU A 225 1.52 8.61 -3.90
N PHE A 226 0.47 7.81 -4.11
CA PHE A 226 -0.29 7.85 -5.36
C PHE A 226 -0.90 9.21 -5.65
N LYS A 227 -1.51 9.85 -4.62
CA LYS A 227 -2.11 11.18 -4.73
C LYS A 227 -1.07 12.28 -4.93
N ALA A 228 0.12 12.11 -4.38
CA ALA A 228 1.23 13.01 -4.59
C ALA A 228 1.92 12.79 -5.95
N GLY A 229 1.50 11.80 -6.76
CA GLY A 229 2.06 11.55 -8.07
C GLY A 229 3.31 10.67 -8.05
N PHE A 230 3.35 9.70 -7.15
CA PHE A 230 4.34 8.63 -7.16
C PHE A 230 3.74 7.32 -7.66
N GLY A 231 4.60 6.44 -8.16
CA GLY A 231 4.29 5.08 -8.60
C GLY A 231 5.49 4.15 -8.41
N GLY A 232 5.38 2.92 -8.93
CA GLY A 232 6.46 1.92 -8.80
C GLY A 232 6.75 1.56 -7.34
N VAL A 233 5.71 1.57 -6.50
CA VAL A 233 5.87 1.58 -5.05
C VAL A 233 6.31 0.21 -4.51
N VAL A 234 7.40 0.22 -3.76
CA VAL A 234 8.01 -0.96 -3.13
C VAL A 234 8.06 -0.74 -1.63
N THR A 235 7.10 -1.33 -0.92
CA THR A 235 7.02 -1.24 0.55
C THR A 235 7.61 -2.48 1.22
N ARG A 236 8.57 -2.31 2.12
CA ARG A 236 9.23 -3.38 2.89
C ARG A 236 9.10 -3.11 4.39
N ARG A 237 9.47 -4.11 5.20
CA ARG A 237 9.57 -3.99 6.66
C ARG A 237 10.71 -3.02 7.00
N GLY A 238 10.43 -1.96 7.76
CA GLY A 238 11.42 -0.98 8.18
C GLY A 238 12.33 -1.55 9.25
N ARG A 239 13.49 -2.08 8.84
CA ARG A 239 14.53 -2.54 9.77
C ARG A 239 15.37 -1.33 10.20
N LYS A 240 15.82 -1.32 11.45
CA LYS A 240 16.85 -0.41 11.96
C LYS A 240 17.94 -1.25 12.63
N VAL A 241 19.19 -0.80 12.56
CA VAL A 241 20.30 -1.44 13.26
C VAL A 241 20.33 -0.89 14.68
N LEU A 242 19.98 -1.74 15.66
CA LEU A 242 19.88 -1.38 17.07
C LEU A 242 20.76 -2.30 17.91
N SER A 243 21.19 -1.84 19.09
CA SER A 243 21.81 -2.66 20.14
C SER A 243 20.79 -2.97 21.23
N LEU A 244 20.99 -4.05 22.00
CA LEU A 244 20.12 -4.35 23.15
C LEU A 244 20.19 -3.23 24.19
N GLU A 245 21.38 -2.66 24.40
CA GLU A 245 21.58 -1.53 25.32
C GLU A 245 20.75 -0.31 24.89
N TYR A 246 20.72 0.00 23.59
CA TYR A 246 19.88 1.06 23.03
C TYR A 246 18.39 0.77 23.23
N VAL A 247 17.94 -0.45 22.96
CA VAL A 247 16.55 -0.87 23.18
C VAL A 247 16.17 -0.74 24.64
N ALA A 248 17.00 -1.22 25.57
CA ALA A 248 16.76 -1.11 27.01
C ALA A 248 16.68 0.35 27.47
N ARG A 249 17.54 1.24 26.94
CA ARG A 249 17.47 2.69 27.19
C ARG A 249 16.14 3.27 26.70
N HIS A 250 15.66 2.85 25.53
CA HIS A 250 14.38 3.29 25.01
C HIS A 250 13.20 2.86 25.90
N PHE A 251 13.17 1.60 26.36
CA PHE A 251 12.16 1.11 27.31
C PHE A 251 12.23 1.81 28.68
N ARG A 252 13.41 2.27 29.12
CA ARG A 252 13.52 3.09 30.35
C ARG A 252 12.91 4.49 30.17
N ARG A 253 13.09 5.12 29.00
CA ARG A 253 12.50 6.44 28.68
C ARG A 253 10.98 6.34 28.48
N PHE A 254 10.52 5.26 27.85
CA PHE A 254 9.10 5.02 27.55
C PHE A 254 8.62 3.72 28.23
N PRO A 255 8.39 3.73 29.55
CA PRO A 255 8.10 2.52 30.29
C PRO A 255 6.77 1.89 29.84
N VAL A 256 6.86 0.60 29.52
CA VAL A 256 5.74 -0.33 29.32
C VAL A 256 5.70 -1.32 30.48
N ALA A 257 4.57 -1.37 31.19
CA ALA A 257 4.35 -2.28 32.31
C ALA A 257 4.62 -3.75 31.91
N GLY A 258 5.35 -4.48 32.75
CA GLY A 258 5.77 -5.86 32.51
C GLY A 258 6.97 -6.00 31.56
N LEU A 259 6.96 -5.35 30.40
CA LEU A 259 8.05 -5.46 29.42
C LEU A 259 9.32 -4.72 29.83
N THR A 260 9.20 -3.51 30.38
CA THR A 260 10.35 -2.69 30.82
C THR A 260 11.22 -3.38 31.86
N PRO A 261 10.68 -3.92 32.98
CA PRO A 261 11.51 -4.64 33.95
C PRO A 261 12.14 -5.90 33.36
N LEU A 262 11.44 -6.61 32.47
CA LEU A 262 11.96 -7.80 31.79
C LEU A 262 13.13 -7.45 30.86
N VAL A 263 12.98 -6.45 30.00
CA VAL A 263 14.06 -5.95 29.12
C VAL A 263 15.24 -5.46 29.95
N GLY A 264 14.97 -4.73 31.05
CA GLY A 264 16.01 -4.25 31.97
C GLY A 264 16.73 -5.36 32.74
N LEU A 265 16.09 -6.51 32.98
CA LEU A 265 16.73 -7.68 33.58
C LEU A 265 17.62 -8.40 32.57
N VAL A 266 17.14 -8.59 31.33
CA VAL A 266 17.93 -9.19 30.24
C VAL A 266 19.15 -8.32 29.90
N ASP A 267 18.98 -7.00 29.82
CA ASP A 267 20.07 -6.05 29.58
C ASP A 267 21.13 -6.11 30.69
N ARG A 268 20.73 -6.19 31.98
CA ARG A 268 21.69 -6.30 33.10
C ARG A 268 22.39 -7.66 33.18
N GLY A 269 21.74 -8.73 32.74
CA GLY A 269 22.29 -10.09 32.80
C GLY A 269 23.32 -10.43 31.71
N LEU A 270 23.42 -9.62 30.66
CA LEU A 270 24.31 -9.89 29.51
C LEU A 270 25.64 -9.12 29.60
N PRO A 271 26.77 -9.72 29.18
CA PRO A 271 28.04 -8.97 29.10
C PRO A 271 27.97 -7.81 28.10
N ARG A 272 28.66 -6.69 28.37
CA ARG A 272 28.62 -5.45 27.55
C ARG A 272 28.87 -5.69 26.05
N ARG A 273 29.78 -6.62 25.70
CA ARG A 273 30.05 -7.00 24.30
C ARG A 273 28.83 -7.52 23.53
N TRP A 274 27.91 -8.21 24.21
CA TRP A 274 26.67 -8.73 23.63
C TRP A 274 25.60 -7.65 23.60
N ARG A 275 25.52 -6.82 24.64
CA ARG A 275 24.54 -5.72 24.74
C ARG A 275 24.73 -4.66 23.66
N ARG A 276 25.99 -4.34 23.31
CA ARG A 276 26.37 -3.36 22.27
C ARG A 276 26.51 -3.96 20.86
N ARG A 277 26.15 -5.24 20.67
CA ARG A 277 26.22 -5.88 19.35
C ARG A 277 25.14 -5.28 18.44
N PRO A 278 25.49 -4.68 17.28
CA PRO A 278 24.50 -4.16 16.35
C PRO A 278 23.69 -5.30 15.72
N MET A 279 22.37 -5.14 15.66
CA MET A 279 21.47 -6.11 15.04
C MET A 279 20.42 -5.40 14.20
N ALA A 280 20.20 -5.87 12.98
CA ALA A 280 19.11 -5.38 12.14
C ALA A 280 17.78 -5.99 12.62
N VAL A 281 16.95 -5.18 13.25
CA VAL A 281 15.64 -5.57 13.79
C VAL A 281 14.55 -4.66 13.19
N ASN A 282 13.29 -5.12 13.11
CA ASN A 282 12.19 -4.23 12.76
C ASN A 282 11.51 -3.73 14.05
N PRO A 283 11.72 -2.47 14.47
CA PRO A 283 11.11 -1.93 15.69
C PRO A 283 9.63 -1.57 15.54
N GLY A 284 9.07 -1.63 14.33
CA GLY A 284 7.67 -1.33 14.07
C GLY A 284 7.42 -0.38 12.89
N GLY A 285 8.39 -0.21 11.99
CA GLY A 285 8.27 0.67 10.84
C GLY A 285 8.05 -0.05 9.51
N ILE A 286 7.75 0.74 8.49
CA ILE A 286 7.84 0.38 7.07
C ILE A 286 8.84 1.29 6.38
N VAL A 287 9.46 0.77 5.33
CA VAL A 287 10.24 1.56 4.38
C VAL A 287 9.59 1.44 3.01
N VAL A 288 9.57 2.53 2.26
CA VAL A 288 8.93 2.63 0.95
C VAL A 288 9.90 3.26 -0.02
N LEU A 289 10.03 2.65 -1.18
CA LEU A 289 10.71 3.21 -2.34
C LEU A 289 9.67 3.53 -3.40
N ALA A 290 9.75 4.70 -4.01
CA ALA A 290 8.82 5.11 -5.06
C ALA A 290 9.52 6.01 -6.09
N ARG A 291 8.95 6.10 -7.28
CA ARG A 291 9.40 7.01 -8.35
C ARG A 291 8.32 8.03 -8.67
N PRO A 292 8.69 9.23 -9.14
CA PRO A 292 7.74 10.13 -9.77
C PRO A 292 6.95 9.40 -10.86
N ARG A 293 5.65 9.70 -10.92
CA ARG A 293 4.73 9.18 -11.92
C ARG A 293 3.98 10.35 -12.55
N PRO A 294 3.75 10.34 -13.87
CA PRO A 294 2.84 11.30 -14.49
C PRO A 294 1.46 11.25 -13.83
N VAL A 295 0.94 12.40 -13.43
CA VAL A 295 -0.42 12.52 -12.91
C VAL A 295 -1.33 12.87 -14.08
N SER A 296 -2.09 11.90 -14.58
CA SER A 296 -3.11 12.18 -15.62
C SER A 296 -4.33 12.86 -14.99
N ALA A 297 -4.84 13.90 -15.67
CA ALA A 297 -6.10 14.54 -15.31
C ALA A 297 -7.30 13.59 -15.48
N ARG A 298 -7.19 12.61 -16.38
CA ARG A 298 -8.16 11.53 -16.59
C ARG A 298 -7.43 10.19 -16.57
N PRO A 299 -7.43 9.47 -15.43
CA PRO A 299 -6.83 8.14 -15.39
C PRO A 299 -7.56 7.20 -16.35
N ARG A 300 -6.88 6.15 -16.81
CA ARG A 300 -7.47 5.15 -17.72
C ARG A 300 -7.80 3.86 -16.97
N VAL A 301 -8.94 3.25 -17.28
CA VAL A 301 -9.30 1.89 -16.85
C VAL A 301 -9.22 0.93 -18.02
N SER A 302 -8.48 -0.16 -17.85
CA SER A 302 -8.46 -1.32 -18.75
C SER A 302 -9.51 -2.32 -18.25
N ILE A 303 -10.57 -2.51 -19.03
CA ILE A 303 -11.64 -3.47 -18.78
C ILE A 303 -11.33 -4.75 -19.55
N ILE A 304 -11.01 -5.81 -18.83
CA ILE A 304 -10.64 -7.10 -19.41
C ILE A 304 -11.86 -7.99 -19.45
N VAL A 305 -12.23 -8.43 -20.65
CA VAL A 305 -13.42 -9.24 -20.93
C VAL A 305 -13.00 -10.60 -21.49
N PRO A 306 -12.84 -11.64 -20.65
CA PRO A 306 -12.64 -13.00 -21.14
C PRO A 306 -13.94 -13.54 -21.74
N VAL A 307 -13.87 -14.11 -22.94
CA VAL A 307 -15.01 -14.65 -23.69
C VAL A 307 -14.72 -16.09 -24.09
N PHE A 308 -15.59 -17.01 -23.68
CA PHE A 308 -15.56 -18.39 -24.16
C PHE A 308 -16.98 -18.95 -24.19
N ASN A 309 -17.50 -19.27 -25.37
CA ASN A 309 -18.85 -19.80 -25.58
C ASN A 309 -19.96 -19.01 -24.84
N GLU A 310 -20.10 -17.72 -25.15
CA GLU A 310 -21.11 -16.80 -24.60
C GLU A 310 -21.89 -16.09 -25.73
N ARG A 311 -22.20 -16.77 -26.85
CA ARG A 311 -22.84 -16.14 -28.02
C ARG A 311 -24.14 -15.40 -27.67
N ALA A 312 -24.93 -15.94 -26.76
CA ALA A 312 -26.21 -15.36 -26.36
C ALA A 312 -26.08 -14.00 -25.65
N THR A 313 -24.93 -13.72 -25.02
CA THR A 313 -24.76 -12.57 -24.13
C THR A 313 -23.64 -11.63 -24.53
N VAL A 314 -22.62 -12.10 -25.27
CA VAL A 314 -21.39 -11.35 -25.54
C VAL A 314 -21.64 -9.99 -26.20
N ARG A 315 -22.54 -9.91 -27.18
CA ARG A 315 -22.90 -8.65 -27.86
C ARG A 315 -23.45 -7.63 -26.87
N ALA A 316 -24.51 -8.02 -26.14
CA ALA A 316 -25.13 -7.16 -25.14
C ALA A 316 -24.16 -6.78 -24.01
N ALA A 317 -23.27 -7.68 -23.61
CA ALA A 317 -22.26 -7.41 -22.59
C ALA A 317 -21.23 -6.38 -23.07
N LEU A 318 -20.71 -6.51 -24.29
CA LEU A 318 -19.77 -5.55 -24.85
C LEU A 318 -20.41 -4.18 -25.08
N ASP A 319 -21.64 -4.13 -25.59
CA ASP A 319 -22.40 -2.88 -25.75
C ASP A 319 -22.59 -2.18 -24.40
N ALA A 320 -22.97 -2.93 -23.35
CA ALA A 320 -23.11 -2.40 -22.00
C ALA A 320 -21.79 -1.87 -21.45
N VAL A 321 -20.68 -2.59 -21.62
CA VAL A 321 -19.33 -2.14 -21.21
C VAL A 321 -18.92 -0.85 -21.92
N LEU A 322 -19.21 -0.73 -23.21
CA LEU A 322 -18.91 0.46 -24.02
C LEU A 322 -19.81 1.66 -23.67
N ALA A 323 -21.00 1.42 -23.12
CA ALA A 323 -21.90 2.48 -22.66
C ALA A 323 -21.69 2.88 -21.18
N ALA A 324 -21.05 2.03 -20.36
CA ALA A 324 -21.00 2.18 -18.91
C ALA A 324 -20.25 3.43 -18.41
N ASP A 325 -20.77 4.10 -17.38
CA ASP A 325 -20.02 5.16 -16.68
C ASP A 325 -18.79 4.56 -15.97
N VAL A 326 -17.60 5.08 -16.30
CA VAL A 326 -16.31 4.66 -15.72
C VAL A 326 -15.76 5.70 -14.74
N ALA A 327 -16.65 6.44 -14.05
CA ALA A 327 -16.31 7.43 -13.03
C ALA A 327 -15.31 8.50 -13.51
N GLY A 328 -15.50 8.99 -14.73
CA GLY A 328 -14.64 10.02 -15.33
C GLY A 328 -13.28 9.51 -15.83
N CYS A 329 -13.03 8.20 -15.82
CA CYS A 329 -11.84 7.61 -16.42
C CYS A 329 -11.94 7.57 -17.96
N GLU A 330 -10.80 7.48 -18.64
CA GLU A 330 -10.75 6.96 -20.00
C GLU A 330 -10.96 5.44 -20.00
N ARG A 331 -11.56 4.89 -21.06
CA ARG A 331 -11.82 3.45 -21.17
C ARG A 331 -10.92 2.82 -22.23
N GLU A 332 -10.32 1.69 -21.87
CA GLU A 332 -9.74 0.71 -22.77
C GLU A 332 -10.44 -0.62 -22.51
N VAL A 333 -10.93 -1.30 -23.54
CA VAL A 333 -11.57 -2.61 -23.43
C VAL A 333 -10.69 -3.64 -24.12
N ILE A 334 -10.32 -4.70 -23.39
CA ILE A 334 -9.49 -5.78 -23.90
C ILE A 334 -10.31 -7.05 -23.86
N VAL A 335 -10.79 -7.48 -25.03
CA VAL A 335 -11.58 -8.69 -25.19
C VAL A 335 -10.63 -9.84 -25.51
N VAL A 336 -10.62 -10.87 -24.67
CA VAL A 336 -9.81 -12.07 -24.87
C VAL A 336 -10.73 -13.23 -25.18
N GLU A 337 -10.76 -13.62 -26.45
CA GLU A 337 -11.64 -14.63 -27.01
C GLU A 337 -10.90 -15.98 -27.06
N SER A 338 -11.43 -16.97 -26.33
CA SER A 338 -10.75 -18.24 -26.08
C SER A 338 -11.11 -19.36 -27.06
N ASN A 339 -11.15 -19.08 -28.37
CA ASN A 339 -11.45 -20.06 -29.43
C ASN A 339 -12.81 -20.76 -29.25
N SER A 340 -13.85 -19.94 -29.12
CA SER A 340 -15.24 -20.37 -28.97
C SER A 340 -15.75 -21.08 -30.21
N THR A 341 -16.61 -22.07 -30.00
CA THR A 341 -17.20 -22.91 -31.07
C THR A 341 -18.68 -22.64 -31.30
N ASP A 342 -19.29 -21.73 -30.53
CA ASP A 342 -20.72 -21.44 -30.57
C ASP A 342 -21.08 -20.24 -31.47
N GLY A 343 -20.09 -19.54 -32.02
CA GLY A 343 -20.23 -18.30 -32.79
C GLY A 343 -19.86 -17.03 -32.01
N SER A 344 -19.46 -17.13 -30.72
CA SER A 344 -18.98 -15.96 -29.95
C SER A 344 -17.82 -15.23 -30.62
N ARG A 345 -16.93 -15.96 -31.30
CA ARG A 345 -15.78 -15.38 -31.99
C ARG A 345 -16.19 -14.38 -33.07
N ASP A 346 -17.22 -14.71 -33.85
CA ASP A 346 -17.71 -13.82 -34.91
C ASP A 346 -18.33 -12.55 -34.31
N GLU A 347 -19.08 -12.70 -33.21
CA GLU A 347 -19.64 -11.56 -32.47
C GLU A 347 -18.53 -10.66 -31.91
N VAL A 348 -17.47 -11.22 -31.32
CA VAL A 348 -16.32 -10.45 -30.80
C VAL A 348 -15.56 -9.74 -31.93
N LEU A 349 -15.35 -10.41 -33.07
CA LEU A 349 -14.65 -9.84 -34.22
C LEU A 349 -15.33 -8.59 -34.78
N ALA A 350 -16.66 -8.47 -34.64
CA ALA A 350 -17.40 -7.27 -35.03
C ALA A 350 -16.94 -6.01 -34.26
N TYR A 351 -16.36 -6.16 -33.06
CA TYR A 351 -15.85 -5.05 -32.25
C TYR A 351 -14.38 -4.72 -32.49
N ALA A 352 -13.66 -5.49 -33.32
CA ALA A 352 -12.21 -5.31 -33.51
C ALA A 352 -11.83 -3.94 -34.10
N ARG A 353 -12.76 -3.24 -34.75
CA ARG A 353 -12.57 -1.89 -35.32
C ARG A 353 -13.14 -0.78 -34.43
N THR A 354 -13.73 -1.11 -33.29
CA THR A 354 -14.32 -0.13 -32.39
C THR A 354 -13.21 0.64 -31.66
N PRO A 355 -13.22 1.97 -31.67
CA PRO A 355 -12.23 2.77 -30.95
C PRO A 355 -12.16 2.41 -29.46
N GLY A 356 -10.94 2.22 -28.94
CA GLY A 356 -10.72 1.83 -27.54
C GLY A 356 -10.95 0.35 -27.23
N VAL A 357 -11.22 -0.49 -28.24
CA VAL A 357 -11.33 -1.95 -28.10
C VAL A 357 -10.12 -2.63 -28.73
N SER A 358 -9.51 -3.55 -27.98
CA SER A 358 -8.49 -4.49 -28.45
C SER A 358 -9.04 -5.90 -28.35
N VAL A 359 -8.98 -6.65 -29.45
CA VAL A 359 -9.39 -8.07 -29.50
C VAL A 359 -8.17 -8.96 -29.55
N VAL A 360 -8.15 -9.99 -28.71
CA VAL A 360 -7.12 -11.04 -28.65
C VAL A 360 -7.80 -12.37 -28.91
N LEU A 361 -7.34 -13.10 -29.91
CA LEU A 361 -7.87 -14.42 -30.25
C LEU A 361 -6.88 -15.48 -29.81
N GLU A 362 -7.31 -16.41 -28.95
CA GLU A 362 -6.51 -17.57 -28.59
C GLU A 362 -6.61 -18.66 -29.67
N ASP A 363 -5.57 -19.48 -29.76
CA ASP A 363 -5.51 -20.64 -30.65
C ASP A 363 -6.38 -21.81 -30.17
N ARG A 364 -6.58 -21.91 -28.87
CA ARG A 364 -7.39 -22.94 -28.20
C ARG A 364 -7.88 -22.46 -26.83
N PRO A 365 -8.94 -23.07 -26.27
CA PRO A 365 -9.41 -22.72 -24.94
C PRO A 365 -8.39 -23.13 -23.86
N ARG A 366 -7.84 -22.17 -23.12
CA ARG A 366 -6.86 -22.41 -22.03
C ARG A 366 -7.43 -22.14 -20.64
N GLY A 367 -8.56 -21.45 -20.56
CA GLY A 367 -9.32 -21.17 -19.34
C GLY A 367 -9.35 -19.69 -18.97
N LYS A 368 -10.28 -19.32 -18.09
CA LYS A 368 -10.53 -17.92 -17.71
C LYS A 368 -9.29 -17.23 -17.13
N GLY A 369 -8.52 -17.93 -16.30
CA GLY A 369 -7.29 -17.40 -15.72
C GLY A 369 -6.25 -17.05 -16.78
N HIS A 370 -6.08 -17.92 -17.79
CA HIS A 370 -5.18 -17.65 -18.92
C HIS A 370 -5.66 -16.41 -19.70
N ALA A 371 -6.94 -16.34 -20.05
CA ALA A 371 -7.51 -15.22 -20.78
C ALA A 371 -7.35 -13.88 -20.03
N VAL A 372 -7.56 -13.86 -18.71
CA VAL A 372 -7.35 -12.66 -17.90
C VAL A 372 -5.87 -12.26 -17.84
N ARG A 373 -4.94 -13.22 -17.77
CA ARG A 373 -3.49 -12.97 -17.81
C ARG A 373 -3.04 -12.36 -19.14
N GLU A 374 -3.56 -12.85 -20.25
CA GLU A 374 -3.35 -12.24 -21.57
C GLU A 374 -3.90 -10.80 -21.62
N GLY A 375 -5.05 -10.57 -20.98
CA GLY A 375 -5.59 -9.23 -20.78
C GLY A 375 -4.65 -8.33 -19.98
N PHE A 376 -4.07 -8.82 -18.87
CA PHE A 376 -3.11 -8.06 -18.06
C PHE A 376 -1.86 -7.67 -18.85
N ALA A 377 -1.37 -8.55 -19.72
CA ALA A 377 -0.17 -8.29 -20.52
C ALA A 377 -0.36 -7.14 -21.54
N ARG A 378 -1.61 -6.84 -21.91
CA ARG A 378 -1.97 -5.79 -22.89
C ARG A 378 -2.53 -4.53 -22.26
N ALA A 379 -2.90 -4.58 -20.98
CA ALA A 379 -3.51 -3.45 -20.28
C ALA A 379 -2.54 -2.27 -20.13
N SER A 380 -2.97 -1.11 -20.64
CA SER A 380 -2.19 0.14 -20.55
C SER A 380 -2.70 1.08 -19.43
N GLY A 381 -3.93 0.89 -18.97
CA GLY A 381 -4.61 1.76 -18.02
C GLY A 381 -3.98 1.83 -16.63
N ASP A 382 -4.26 2.90 -15.90
CA ASP A 382 -3.88 3.05 -14.49
C ASP A 382 -4.61 2.04 -13.59
N PHE A 383 -5.84 1.68 -13.97
CA PHE A 383 -6.70 0.75 -13.25
C PHE A 383 -7.04 -0.46 -14.13
N ILE A 384 -7.20 -1.61 -13.49
CA ILE A 384 -7.68 -2.84 -14.09
C ILE A 384 -9.06 -3.13 -13.53
N LEU A 385 -10.01 -3.47 -14.40
CA LEU A 385 -11.32 -4.00 -14.06
C LEU A 385 -11.52 -5.28 -14.87
N ILE A 386 -11.96 -6.36 -14.22
CA ILE A 386 -12.31 -7.60 -14.92
C ILE A 386 -13.83 -7.63 -15.05
N GLN A 387 -14.36 -7.88 -16.26
CA GLN A 387 -15.79 -8.05 -16.54
C GLN A 387 -16.09 -9.38 -17.26
N ASP A 388 -17.01 -10.20 -16.74
CA ASP A 388 -17.45 -11.43 -17.43
C ASP A 388 -18.46 -11.08 -18.54
N ALA A 389 -18.48 -11.86 -19.62
CA ALA A 389 -19.34 -11.65 -20.77
C ALA A 389 -20.75 -12.27 -20.65
N ASP A 390 -21.17 -12.67 -19.44
CA ASP A 390 -22.40 -13.43 -19.19
C ASP A 390 -23.56 -12.63 -18.55
N LEU A 391 -23.39 -11.31 -18.41
CA LEU A 391 -24.37 -10.39 -17.83
C LEU A 391 -24.78 -10.69 -16.37
N GLU A 392 -24.06 -11.56 -15.64
CA GLU A 392 -24.38 -11.81 -14.22
C GLU A 392 -24.13 -10.57 -13.33
N TYR A 393 -23.23 -9.67 -13.77
CA TYR A 393 -22.82 -8.47 -13.05
C TYR A 393 -23.22 -7.20 -13.79
N ASP A 394 -23.75 -6.24 -13.04
CA ASP A 394 -24.25 -4.96 -13.55
C ASP A 394 -23.10 -3.96 -13.74
N VAL A 395 -22.91 -3.49 -14.97
CA VAL A 395 -21.91 -2.45 -15.30
C VAL A 395 -22.24 -1.10 -14.64
N GLY A 396 -23.49 -0.88 -14.21
CA GLY A 396 -23.91 0.29 -13.43
C GLY A 396 -23.22 0.41 -12.07
N ASP A 397 -22.59 -0.65 -11.57
CA ASP A 397 -21.81 -0.60 -10.33
C ASP A 397 -20.35 -0.14 -10.54
N TYR A 398 -19.88 0.03 -11.79
CA TYR A 398 -18.52 0.50 -12.10
C TYR A 398 -18.15 1.79 -11.36
N PRO A 399 -19.00 2.83 -11.27
CA PRO A 399 -18.62 4.05 -10.57
C PRO A 399 -18.33 3.82 -9.10
N ALA A 400 -19.11 2.96 -8.43
CA ALA A 400 -18.89 2.65 -7.02
C ALA A 400 -17.58 1.87 -6.80
N LEU A 401 -17.22 1.00 -7.75
CA LEU A 401 -15.97 0.22 -7.70
C LEU A 401 -14.74 1.06 -8.03
N LEU A 402 -14.85 2.01 -8.96
CA LEU A 402 -13.73 2.84 -9.44
C LEU A 402 -13.44 4.05 -8.55
N ARG A 403 -14.47 4.68 -7.94
CA ARG A 403 -14.30 5.86 -7.09
C ARG A 403 -13.21 5.73 -6.02
N PRO A 404 -13.07 4.61 -5.27
CA PRO A 404 -11.99 4.45 -4.29
C PRO A 404 -10.59 4.50 -4.91
N LEU A 405 -10.42 4.01 -6.15
CA LEU A 405 -9.15 4.04 -6.88
C LEU A 405 -8.86 5.42 -7.44
N VAL A 406 -9.85 6.04 -8.11
CA VAL A 406 -9.75 7.39 -8.69
C VAL A 406 -9.45 8.43 -7.62
N SER A 407 -10.15 8.37 -6.49
CA SER A 407 -9.90 9.23 -5.33
C SER A 407 -8.57 8.92 -4.64
N GLY A 408 -7.89 7.82 -4.98
CA GLY A 408 -6.66 7.38 -4.36
C GLY A 408 -6.81 6.93 -2.91
N SER A 409 -8.02 6.57 -2.45
CA SER A 409 -8.26 6.11 -1.07
C SER A 409 -7.93 4.63 -0.85
N HIS A 410 -8.01 3.83 -1.91
CA HIS A 410 -7.66 2.41 -1.92
C HIS A 410 -6.98 2.03 -3.23
N ALA A 411 -6.12 1.01 -3.19
CA ALA A 411 -5.47 0.45 -4.38
C ALA A 411 -6.17 -0.80 -4.94
N PHE A 412 -7.06 -1.43 -4.16
CA PHE A 412 -7.74 -2.67 -4.49
C PHE A 412 -9.16 -2.68 -3.92
N VAL A 413 -10.14 -3.00 -4.77
CA VAL A 413 -11.57 -3.08 -4.48
C VAL A 413 -12.13 -4.41 -4.97
N LEU A 414 -13.02 -4.99 -4.17
CA LEU A 414 -13.79 -6.19 -4.49
C LEU A 414 -15.29 -5.84 -4.48
N GLY A 415 -16.01 -6.19 -5.54
CA GLY A 415 -17.47 -6.09 -5.54
C GLY A 415 -18.09 -7.19 -4.68
N SER A 416 -18.78 -6.90 -3.59
CA SER A 416 -19.36 -7.91 -2.72
C SER A 416 -20.83 -8.14 -3.01
N ARG A 417 -21.20 -9.39 -3.28
CA ARG A 417 -22.59 -9.82 -3.46
C ARG A 417 -23.36 -9.86 -2.13
N HIS A 418 -22.65 -9.85 -1.00
CA HIS A 418 -23.20 -10.12 0.32
C HIS A 418 -23.39 -8.90 1.22
N LEU A 419 -23.03 -7.68 0.77
CA LEU A 419 -23.10 -6.47 1.60
C LEU A 419 -24.43 -5.70 1.50
N ARG A 420 -25.18 -5.82 0.39
CA ARG A 420 -26.46 -5.11 0.22
C ARG A 420 -27.57 -5.78 1.03
N GLY A 421 -28.13 -5.06 2.02
CA GLY A 421 -29.34 -5.45 2.77
C GLY A 421 -29.11 -6.14 4.12
N GLY A 422 -27.92 -6.06 4.71
CA GLY A 422 -27.66 -6.50 6.09
C GLY A 422 -27.63 -8.01 6.34
N ALA A 423 -28.09 -8.83 5.38
CA ALA A 423 -28.02 -10.28 5.40
C ALA A 423 -27.15 -10.78 4.24
N LEU A 424 -26.36 -11.84 4.48
CA LEU A 424 -25.62 -12.50 3.41
C LEU A 424 -26.62 -12.99 2.36
N LYS A 425 -26.62 -12.35 1.18
CA LYS A 425 -27.41 -12.83 0.04
C LYS A 425 -26.89 -14.19 -0.38
N MET A 426 -27.51 -15.23 0.16
CA MET A 426 -27.25 -16.62 -0.19
C MET A 426 -27.84 -16.90 -1.57
N ARG A 427 -27.14 -17.69 -2.38
CA ARG A 427 -27.68 -18.15 -3.67
C ARG A 427 -28.98 -18.88 -3.40
N ARG A 428 -30.04 -18.52 -4.14
CA ARG A 428 -31.31 -19.24 -4.17
C ARG A 428 -31.53 -19.66 -5.62
N PHE A 429 -31.54 -20.98 -5.86
CA PHE A 429 -31.94 -21.53 -7.15
C PHE A 429 -33.36 -22.06 -7.01
N THR A 430 -34.28 -21.51 -7.81
CA THR A 430 -35.62 -22.08 -7.99
C THR A 430 -35.46 -23.51 -8.53
N GLY A 431 -35.93 -24.50 -7.77
CA GLY A 431 -35.88 -25.93 -8.15
C GLY A 431 -34.63 -26.72 -7.76
N GLN A 432 -33.58 -26.11 -7.19
CA GLN A 432 -32.36 -26.82 -6.76
C GLN A 432 -31.82 -26.36 -5.38
N PRO A 433 -32.60 -26.51 -4.29
CA PRO A 433 -32.23 -26.00 -2.96
C PRO A 433 -30.98 -26.68 -2.36
N ALA A 434 -30.80 -27.98 -2.61
CA ALA A 434 -29.63 -28.71 -2.11
C ALA A 434 -28.31 -28.22 -2.73
N LEU A 435 -28.31 -27.95 -4.05
CA LEU A 435 -27.15 -27.38 -4.74
C LEU A 435 -26.85 -25.96 -4.23
N ALA A 436 -27.90 -25.15 -4.03
CA ALA A 436 -27.77 -23.83 -3.43
C ALA A 436 -27.07 -23.90 -2.05
N LEU A 437 -27.49 -24.83 -1.19
CA LEU A 437 -26.89 -25.06 0.12
C LEU A 437 -25.41 -25.43 0.01
N VAL A 438 -25.06 -26.40 -0.83
CA VAL A 438 -23.67 -26.84 -1.04
C VAL A 438 -22.79 -25.68 -1.49
N LEU A 439 -23.24 -24.87 -2.45
CA LEU A 439 -22.47 -23.72 -2.94
C LEU A 439 -22.31 -22.63 -1.87
N ASN A 440 -23.33 -22.38 -1.05
CA ASN A 440 -23.25 -21.43 0.05
C ASN A 440 -22.29 -21.93 1.14
N CYS A 441 -22.35 -23.22 1.52
CA CYS A 441 -21.38 -23.82 2.45
C CYS A 441 -19.94 -23.76 1.92
N GLY A 442 -19.76 -24.03 0.62
CA GLY A 442 -18.48 -23.88 -0.06
C GLY A 442 -17.95 -22.46 0.05
N HIS A 443 -18.77 -21.44 -0.23
CA HIS A 443 -18.41 -20.03 -0.06
C HIS A 443 -17.89 -19.73 1.34
N TRP A 444 -18.61 -20.15 2.37
CA TRP A 444 -18.21 -19.95 3.77
C TRP A 444 -16.89 -20.63 4.11
N PHE A 445 -16.71 -21.89 3.68
CA PHE A 445 -15.49 -22.64 3.90
C PHE A 445 -14.28 -21.91 3.28
N PHE A 446 -14.37 -21.55 2.00
CA PHE A 446 -13.26 -20.91 1.29
C PHE A 446 -12.99 -19.48 1.78
N ALA A 447 -14.03 -18.70 2.09
CA ALA A 447 -13.87 -17.36 2.64
C ALA A 447 -13.20 -17.42 4.02
N THR A 448 -13.61 -18.38 4.86
CA THR A 448 -12.98 -18.62 6.18
C THR A 448 -11.53 -19.04 6.01
N LEU A 449 -11.23 -19.93 5.06
CA LEU A 449 -9.86 -20.38 4.78
C LEU A 449 -8.95 -19.19 4.41
N ILE A 450 -9.40 -18.31 3.50
CA ILE A 450 -8.65 -17.08 3.15
C ILE A 450 -8.52 -16.16 4.36
N ASN A 451 -9.59 -15.91 5.09
CA ASN A 451 -9.59 -15.00 6.25
C ASN A 451 -8.63 -15.46 7.34
N VAL A 452 -8.59 -16.76 7.65
CA VAL A 452 -7.67 -17.35 8.64
C VAL A 452 -6.23 -17.28 8.14
N LEU A 453 -5.95 -17.78 6.93
CA LEU A 453 -4.57 -17.87 6.43
C LEU A 453 -3.94 -16.50 6.18
N PHE A 454 -4.71 -15.52 5.72
CA PHE A 454 -4.23 -14.19 5.34
C PHE A 454 -4.60 -13.09 6.34
N ARG A 455 -5.21 -13.46 7.48
CA ARG A 455 -5.63 -12.55 8.56
C ARG A 455 -6.52 -11.40 8.05
N GLN A 456 -7.51 -11.76 7.26
CA GLN A 456 -8.49 -10.84 6.65
C GLN A 456 -9.88 -11.05 7.23
N SER A 457 -10.82 -10.18 6.85
CA SER A 457 -12.23 -10.25 7.22
C SER A 457 -13.15 -10.07 6.01
N LEU A 458 -12.81 -10.74 4.90
CA LEU A 458 -13.53 -10.64 3.61
C LEU A 458 -14.84 -11.41 3.65
N LYS A 459 -15.88 -10.84 3.05
CA LYS A 459 -17.20 -11.45 2.89
C LYS A 459 -17.34 -12.15 1.55
N ASP A 460 -16.72 -11.63 0.49
CA ASP A 460 -16.84 -12.14 -0.86
C ASP A 460 -15.52 -12.11 -1.66
N PRO A 461 -14.50 -12.89 -1.25
CA PRO A 461 -13.23 -12.93 -1.97
C PRO A 461 -13.31 -13.60 -3.36
N PHE A 462 -14.42 -14.28 -3.68
CA PHE A 462 -14.62 -15.01 -4.95
C PHE A 462 -15.48 -14.26 -5.95
N THR A 463 -15.81 -13.00 -5.66
CA THR A 463 -16.51 -12.14 -6.61
C THR A 463 -15.75 -11.97 -7.91
N MET A 464 -16.47 -11.73 -8.98
CA MET A 464 -15.90 -11.44 -10.29
C MET A 464 -15.28 -10.05 -10.32
N PHE A 465 -16.00 -9.04 -9.79
CA PHE A 465 -15.54 -7.66 -9.78
C PHE A 465 -14.33 -7.46 -8.87
N LYS A 466 -13.16 -7.59 -9.48
CA LYS A 466 -11.85 -7.29 -8.91
C LYS A 466 -11.32 -6.07 -9.64
N VAL A 467 -11.23 -4.95 -8.92
CA VAL A 467 -10.82 -3.67 -9.49
C VAL A 467 -9.61 -3.16 -8.71
N PHE A 468 -8.48 -2.94 -9.38
CA PHE A 468 -7.24 -2.58 -8.70
C PHE A 468 -6.37 -1.69 -9.57
N ARG A 469 -5.45 -0.95 -8.95
CA ARG A 469 -4.42 -0.22 -9.70
C ARG A 469 -3.52 -1.22 -10.41
N ARG A 470 -3.17 -0.96 -11.67
CA ARG A 470 -2.31 -1.86 -12.45
C ARG A 470 -0.98 -2.14 -11.74
N GLU A 471 -0.47 -1.17 -10.98
CA GLU A 471 0.76 -1.32 -10.19
C GLU A 471 0.72 -2.45 -9.14
N CYS A 472 -0.47 -2.85 -8.71
CA CYS A 472 -0.67 -4.00 -7.83
C CYS A 472 -0.09 -5.29 -8.42
N LEU A 473 0.00 -5.39 -9.76
CA LEU A 473 0.53 -6.55 -10.48
C LEU A 473 2.07 -6.59 -10.58
N HIS A 474 2.80 -5.50 -10.30
CA HIS A 474 4.27 -5.49 -10.44
C HIS A 474 4.94 -6.59 -9.58
N GLY A 475 5.90 -7.30 -10.16
CA GLY A 475 6.58 -8.41 -9.48
C GLY A 475 5.70 -9.63 -9.21
N LEU A 476 4.51 -9.73 -9.80
CA LEU A 476 3.67 -10.92 -9.72
C LEU A 476 3.70 -11.71 -11.03
N ALA A 477 4.14 -12.97 -10.94
CA ALA A 477 3.82 -13.99 -11.93
C ALA A 477 2.53 -14.71 -11.52
N PHE A 478 1.72 -15.14 -12.48
CA PHE A 478 0.52 -15.95 -12.26
C PHE A 478 0.66 -17.28 -13.01
N GLU A 479 0.13 -18.36 -12.42
CA GLU A 479 0.28 -19.71 -12.96
C GLU A 479 -1.06 -20.43 -13.17
N CYS A 480 -2.14 -20.00 -12.49
CA CYS A 480 -3.44 -20.64 -12.60
C CYS A 480 -4.17 -20.19 -13.87
N ASP A 481 -4.74 -21.16 -14.60
CA ASP A 481 -5.38 -20.92 -15.89
C ASP A 481 -6.92 -21.02 -15.85
N ARG A 482 -7.52 -21.59 -14.78
CA ARG A 482 -8.99 -21.70 -14.65
C ARG A 482 -9.52 -20.72 -13.59
N PHE A 483 -10.60 -21.11 -12.89
CA PHE A 483 -11.22 -20.31 -11.84
C PHE A 483 -10.37 -20.25 -10.55
N ASP A 484 -9.37 -21.11 -10.40
CA ASP A 484 -8.35 -21.02 -9.36
C ASP A 484 -7.51 -19.74 -9.46
N PHE A 485 -7.42 -19.14 -10.64
CA PHE A 485 -6.81 -17.83 -10.83
C PHE A 485 -7.46 -16.74 -9.98
N ASP A 486 -8.79 -16.77 -9.80
CA ASP A 486 -9.48 -15.80 -8.97
C ASP A 486 -8.98 -15.85 -7.51
N CYS A 487 -8.69 -17.06 -7.02
CA CYS A 487 -8.09 -17.26 -5.72
C CYS A 487 -6.63 -16.79 -5.71
N GLU A 488 -5.83 -17.22 -6.70
CA GLU A 488 -4.42 -16.86 -6.85
C GLU A 488 -4.22 -15.33 -6.85
N LEU A 489 -5.02 -14.60 -7.63
CA LEU A 489 -4.98 -13.15 -7.73
C LEU A 489 -5.20 -12.50 -6.36
N VAL A 490 -6.30 -12.84 -5.70
CA VAL A 490 -6.64 -12.25 -4.39
C VAL A 490 -5.56 -12.55 -3.37
N VAL A 491 -5.14 -13.81 -3.23
CA VAL A 491 -4.15 -14.18 -2.20
C VAL A 491 -2.77 -13.59 -2.46
N LYS A 492 -2.35 -13.44 -3.74
CA LYS A 492 -1.09 -12.77 -4.10
C LYS A 492 -1.13 -11.27 -3.81
N LEU A 493 -2.26 -10.59 -4.07
CA LEU A 493 -2.42 -9.18 -3.69
C LEU A 493 -2.42 -9.00 -2.17
N LEU A 494 -3.12 -9.86 -1.41
CA LEU A 494 -3.06 -9.89 0.05
C LEU A 494 -1.63 -10.15 0.56
N ARG A 495 -0.87 -11.02 -0.12
CA ARG A 495 0.54 -11.31 0.19
C ARG A 495 1.47 -10.15 -0.15
N LYS A 496 1.17 -9.31 -1.13
CA LYS A 496 1.87 -8.02 -1.34
C LYS A 496 1.53 -6.99 -0.26
N GLY A 497 0.42 -7.19 0.46
CA GLY A 497 0.00 -6.37 1.59
C GLY A 497 -1.17 -5.44 1.28
N TYR A 498 -1.74 -5.53 0.07
CA TYR A 498 -2.96 -4.79 -0.26
C TYR A 498 -4.12 -5.34 0.55
N ARG A 499 -4.97 -4.44 1.05
CA ARG A 499 -6.22 -4.78 1.73
C ARG A 499 -7.38 -4.32 0.85
N PRO A 500 -8.23 -5.23 0.35
CA PRO A 500 -9.33 -4.84 -0.50
C PRO A 500 -10.42 -4.12 0.30
N LEU A 501 -11.00 -3.08 -0.30
CA LEU A 501 -12.29 -2.54 0.12
C LEU A 501 -13.41 -3.36 -0.55
N GLU A 502 -14.36 -3.86 0.23
CA GLU A 502 -15.54 -4.52 -0.33
C GLU A 502 -16.67 -3.51 -0.57
N VAL A 503 -17.14 -3.40 -1.82
CA VAL A 503 -18.21 -2.49 -2.25
C VAL A 503 -19.42 -3.32 -2.65
N PRO A 504 -20.64 -3.05 -2.16
CA PRO A 504 -21.81 -3.82 -2.55
C PRO A 504 -22.12 -3.70 -4.05
N VAL A 505 -22.43 -4.82 -4.70
CA VAL A 505 -22.76 -4.87 -6.14
C VAL A 505 -24.04 -5.65 -6.42
N ASN A 506 -24.65 -5.38 -7.57
CA ASN A 506 -25.77 -6.08 -8.16
C ASN A 506 -25.27 -7.33 -8.89
N TYR A 507 -25.93 -8.44 -8.58
CA TYR A 507 -25.58 -9.75 -9.11
C TYR A 507 -26.86 -10.55 -9.35
N VAL A 508 -27.01 -11.06 -10.57
CA VAL A 508 -28.09 -11.97 -10.97
C VAL A 508 -27.43 -13.29 -11.37
N SER A 509 -27.61 -14.33 -10.56
CA SER A 509 -27.03 -15.64 -10.87
C SER A 509 -27.79 -16.30 -12.01
N ARG A 510 -27.06 -16.83 -13.00
CA ARG A 510 -27.62 -17.85 -13.89
C ARG A 510 -27.54 -19.24 -13.26
N SER A 511 -28.42 -20.12 -13.68
CA SER A 511 -28.47 -21.54 -13.32
C SER A 511 -27.40 -22.35 -14.09
N PHE A 512 -27.14 -23.58 -13.65
CA PHE A 512 -26.25 -24.49 -14.40
C PHE A 512 -26.83 -24.90 -15.75
N ALA A 513 -28.15 -24.92 -15.89
CA ALA A 513 -28.83 -25.19 -17.16
C ALA A 513 -28.59 -24.06 -18.19
N GLU A 514 -28.35 -22.84 -17.72
CA GLU A 514 -28.01 -21.67 -18.55
C GLU A 514 -26.49 -21.57 -18.84
N GLY A 515 -25.75 -22.67 -18.69
CA GLY A 515 -24.37 -22.79 -19.17
C GLY A 515 -23.27 -22.40 -18.20
N LYS A 516 -23.49 -22.48 -16.88
CA LYS A 516 -22.46 -22.16 -15.89
C LYS A 516 -21.23 -23.07 -16.02
N LYS A 517 -20.06 -22.49 -16.31
CA LYS A 517 -18.83 -23.23 -16.69
C LYS A 517 -17.96 -23.70 -15.51
N VAL A 518 -18.33 -23.34 -14.29
CA VAL A 518 -17.64 -23.77 -13.05
C VAL A 518 -18.04 -25.21 -12.73
N SER A 519 -17.06 -26.07 -12.44
CA SER A 519 -17.27 -27.45 -12.03
C SER A 519 -17.25 -27.58 -10.51
N VAL A 520 -18.33 -28.10 -9.93
CA VAL A 520 -18.47 -28.28 -8.48
C VAL A 520 -17.51 -29.35 -7.92
N LEU A 521 -17.01 -30.26 -8.75
CA LEU A 521 -16.08 -31.32 -8.32
C LEU A 521 -14.63 -31.00 -8.66
N ARG A 522 -14.38 -30.48 -9.87
CA ARG A 522 -13.00 -30.27 -10.38
C ARG A 522 -12.35 -29.01 -9.81
N ASP A 523 -13.10 -27.93 -9.64
CA ASP A 523 -12.51 -26.63 -9.31
C ASP A 523 -12.17 -26.47 -7.81
N PRO A 524 -12.99 -26.90 -6.83
CA PRO A 524 -12.68 -26.70 -5.40
C PRO A 524 -11.30 -27.20 -4.94
N PRO A 525 -10.80 -28.39 -5.35
CA PRO A 525 -9.44 -28.82 -4.98
C PRO A 525 -8.35 -27.89 -5.52
N THR A 526 -8.53 -27.35 -6.73
CA THR A 526 -7.58 -26.40 -7.32
C THR A 526 -7.55 -25.07 -6.55
N TRP A 527 -8.70 -24.63 -6.02
CA TRP A 527 -8.79 -23.42 -5.20
C TRP A 527 -8.07 -23.60 -3.86
N ILE A 528 -8.28 -24.74 -3.18
CA ILE A 528 -7.53 -25.06 -1.95
C ILE A 528 -6.03 -25.05 -2.23
N ARG A 529 -5.59 -25.74 -3.30
CA ARG A 529 -4.18 -25.77 -3.70
C ARG A 529 -3.63 -24.37 -3.93
N ALA A 530 -4.33 -23.50 -4.66
CA ALA A 530 -3.89 -22.14 -4.91
C ALA A 530 -3.78 -21.32 -3.61
N ILE A 531 -4.82 -21.34 -2.77
CA ILE A 531 -4.88 -20.60 -1.50
C ILE A 531 -3.72 -21.01 -0.57
N VAL A 532 -3.51 -22.32 -0.40
CA VAL A 532 -2.47 -22.86 0.48
C VAL A 532 -1.07 -22.66 -0.12
N LYS A 533 -0.86 -23.00 -1.39
CA LYS A 533 0.44 -22.84 -2.08
C LYS A 533 0.91 -21.40 -1.97
N TYR A 534 0.09 -20.43 -2.37
CA TYR A 534 0.51 -19.02 -2.42
C TYR A 534 0.51 -18.32 -1.06
N ARG A 535 0.01 -18.98 0.00
CA ARG A 535 0.27 -18.54 1.37
C ARG A 535 1.75 -18.68 1.72
N PHE A 536 2.35 -19.81 1.37
CA PHE A 536 3.71 -20.20 1.78
C PHE A 536 4.77 -20.02 0.69
N ALA A 537 4.37 -19.95 -0.58
CA ALA A 537 5.27 -19.68 -1.68
C ALA A 537 5.92 -18.29 -1.55
N ARG A 538 7.12 -18.18 -2.13
CA ARG A 538 7.78 -16.88 -2.30
C ARG A 538 6.95 -16.09 -3.32
N VAL A 539 6.17 -15.14 -2.84
CA VAL A 539 5.62 -14.07 -3.68
C VAL A 539 6.75 -13.07 -3.83
N GLU A 540 7.25 -12.89 -5.05
CA GLU A 540 8.25 -11.89 -5.34
C GLU A 540 7.75 -10.53 -4.83
N ARG A 541 8.56 -9.97 -3.96
CA ARG A 541 8.42 -8.62 -3.44
C ARG A 541 9.76 -8.02 -3.82
N ASP A 542 9.84 -7.43 -5.01
CA ASP A 542 11.01 -6.72 -5.57
C ASP A 542 12.19 -6.42 -4.61
#